data_AF-A0A2V8VLS0-F1
#
_entry.id   AF-A0A2V8VLS0-F1
#
_cell.length_a   1.000
_cell.length_b   1.000
_cell.length_c   1.000
_cell.angle_alpha   90.00
_cell.angle_beta   90.00
_cell.angle_gamma   90.00
#
_symmetry.space_group_name_H-M   'P 1'
#
loop_
_entity.id
_entity.type
_entity.pdbx_description
1 polymer ?
#
loop_
_entity_poly.entity_id
_entity_poly.type
_entity_poly.pdbx_seq_one_letter_code
_entity_poly.pdbx_strand_id
1 'polypeptide(L)'
;MIPPNQVGPTRADEITKKVEGLSPAKRTLLDLRMKKKEVEGGIPHREGREKAALSFAQQRLWFLQQLETESPAYNVYGAVKLKGRLNEEALRGSLKEIVRRHETLRTRF
;
A
#
# COMPACT_ATOMS: atom_id res chain seq x y z
N MET A 1 -27.01 5.83 -36.25
CA MET A 1 -25.76 6.51 -36.65
C MET A 1 -25.06 6.97 -35.36
N ILE A 2 -24.06 6.23 -34.85
CA ILE A 2 -23.32 6.54 -33.61
C ILE A 2 -21.83 6.64 -33.99
N PRO A 3 -21.09 7.67 -33.58
CA PRO A 3 -19.69 7.87 -34.00
C PRO A 3 -18.74 6.82 -33.37
N PRO A 4 -17.60 6.52 -34.02
CA PRO A 4 -16.66 5.52 -33.53
C PRO A 4 -15.85 6.03 -32.33
N ASN A 5 -15.59 5.07 -31.43
CA ASN A 5 -14.85 5.16 -30.18
C ASN A 5 -13.46 5.80 -30.34
N GLN A 6 -13.24 6.98 -29.73
CA GLN A 6 -11.89 7.55 -29.56
C GLN A 6 -11.19 6.86 -28.38
N VAL A 7 -10.55 5.71 -28.63
CA VAL A 7 -9.71 5.05 -27.64
C VAL A 7 -8.40 5.86 -27.53
N GLY A 8 -8.27 6.64 -26.47
CA GLY A 8 -7.01 7.31 -26.12
C GLY A 8 -5.89 6.30 -25.84
N PRO A 9 -4.61 6.72 -25.86
CA PRO A 9 -3.47 5.81 -25.72
C PRO A 9 -3.58 5.00 -24.43
N THR A 10 -3.38 3.70 -24.55
CA THR A 10 -3.44 2.78 -23.42
C THR A 10 -2.26 3.01 -22.49
N ARG A 11 -2.42 2.70 -21.20
CA ARG A 11 -1.33 2.82 -20.19
C ARG A 11 -0.03 2.11 -20.61
N ALA A 12 -0.13 1.05 -21.41
CA ALA A 12 1.02 0.36 -21.99
C ALA A 12 1.82 1.26 -22.94
N ASP A 13 1.13 2.03 -23.79
CA ASP A 13 1.73 2.93 -24.79
C ASP A 13 2.45 4.13 -24.15
N GLU A 14 1.96 4.59 -23.00
CA GLU A 14 2.62 5.64 -22.21
C GLU A 14 3.93 5.17 -21.56
N ILE A 15 3.99 3.89 -21.18
CA ILE A 15 5.18 3.30 -20.58
C ILE A 15 6.27 3.11 -21.65
N THR A 16 5.92 2.64 -22.85
CA THR A 16 6.86 2.50 -23.97
C THR A 16 7.48 3.85 -24.34
N LYS A 17 6.68 4.91 -24.49
CA LYS A 17 7.20 6.28 -24.77
C LYS A 17 8.13 6.80 -23.66
N LYS A 18 7.83 6.51 -22.39
CA LYS A 18 8.71 6.90 -21.27
C LYS A 18 10.01 6.11 -21.24
N VAL A 19 9.98 4.85 -21.68
CA VAL A 19 11.19 4.01 -21.77
C VAL A 19 12.11 4.49 -22.90
N GLU A 20 11.54 4.94 -24.01
CA GLU A 20 12.27 5.53 -25.14
C GLU A 20 12.96 6.85 -24.78
N GLY A 21 12.39 7.66 -23.88
CA GLY A 21 13.00 8.90 -23.40
C GLY A 21 14.18 8.74 -22.42
N LEU A 22 14.54 7.51 -22.02
CA LEU A 22 15.63 7.26 -21.06
C LEU A 22 17.00 7.29 -21.73
N SER A 23 17.97 7.95 -21.08
CA SER A 23 19.37 7.92 -21.49
C SER A 23 19.95 6.49 -21.42
N PRO A 24 20.99 6.16 -22.21
CA PRO A 24 21.55 4.81 -22.27
C PRO A 24 21.91 4.24 -20.89
N ALA A 25 22.53 5.04 -20.03
CA ALA A 25 22.89 4.64 -18.67
C ALA A 25 21.68 4.30 -17.78
N LYS A 26 20.55 5.01 -17.93
CA LYS A 26 19.32 4.72 -17.18
C LYS A 26 18.63 3.45 -17.68
N ARG A 27 18.72 3.14 -18.98
CA ARG A 27 18.23 1.87 -19.55
C ARG A 27 19.04 0.69 -19.01
N THR A 28 20.37 0.80 -18.97
CA THR A 28 21.23 -0.24 -18.38
C THR A 28 20.92 -0.45 -16.89
N LEU A 29 20.71 0.62 -16.13
CA LEU A 29 20.29 0.52 -14.71
C LEU A 29 18.90 -0.11 -14.55
N LEU A 30 17.97 0.17 -15.48
CA LEU A 30 16.66 -0.46 -15.49
C LEU A 30 16.78 -1.95 -15.79
N ASP A 31 17.57 -2.35 -16.79
CA ASP A 31 17.81 -3.75 -17.14
C ASP A 31 18.48 -4.52 -15.99
N LEU A 32 19.47 -3.90 -15.33
CA LEU A 32 20.09 -4.45 -14.12
C LEU A 32 19.08 -4.59 -12.97
N ARG A 33 18.18 -3.63 -12.82
CA ARG A 33 17.13 -3.68 -11.79
C ARG A 33 16.05 -4.70 -12.13
N MET A 34 15.66 -4.86 -13.39
CA MET A 34 14.70 -5.85 -13.85
C MET A 34 15.26 -7.27 -13.67
N LYS A 35 16.53 -7.49 -14.02
CA LYS A 35 17.25 -8.75 -13.74
C LYS A 35 17.38 -9.03 -12.23
N LYS A 36 17.41 -7.99 -11.39
CA LYS A 36 17.48 -8.11 -9.92
C LYS A 36 16.11 -8.14 -9.24
N LYS A 37 15.02 -7.95 -9.99
CA LYS A 37 13.62 -7.86 -9.52
C LYS A 37 12.77 -9.04 -9.98
N GLU A 38 13.39 -10.12 -10.44
CA GLU A 38 12.86 -11.46 -10.20
C GLU A 38 13.09 -11.81 -8.72
N VAL A 39 12.42 -11.08 -7.83
CA VAL A 39 12.05 -11.68 -6.55
C VAL A 39 10.81 -12.48 -6.88
N GLU A 40 11.02 -13.72 -7.35
CA GLU A 40 9.96 -14.71 -7.43
C GLU A 40 9.33 -14.86 -6.05
N GLY A 41 8.00 -14.82 -6.03
CA GLY A 41 7.20 -14.88 -4.81
C GLY A 41 6.62 -13.53 -4.45
N GLY A 42 5.28 -13.41 -4.56
CA GLY A 42 4.57 -12.37 -3.83
C GLY A 42 5.03 -12.34 -2.38
N ILE A 43 5.01 -11.16 -1.74
CA ILE A 43 5.51 -10.94 -0.38
C ILE A 43 5.19 -12.18 0.47
N PRO A 44 6.19 -13.00 0.82
CA PRO A 44 5.93 -14.30 1.39
C PRO A 44 5.12 -14.09 2.65
N HIS A 45 4.04 -14.86 2.80
CA HIS A 45 3.29 -14.84 4.03
C HIS A 45 4.25 -15.24 5.14
N ARG A 46 4.47 -14.33 6.09
CA ARG A 46 5.38 -14.61 7.18
C ARG A 46 4.73 -15.66 8.07
N GLU A 47 5.30 -16.86 8.05
CA GLU A 47 4.88 -17.93 8.94
C GLU A 47 5.41 -17.63 10.35
N GLY A 48 4.60 -16.96 11.17
CA GLY A 48 4.86 -16.81 12.60
C GLY A 48 4.74 -15.39 13.15
N ARG A 49 4.34 -15.29 14.43
CA ARG A 49 4.26 -14.03 15.20
C ARG A 49 5.62 -13.59 15.75
N GLU A 50 6.71 -13.92 15.07
CA GLU A 50 8.04 -13.57 15.53
C GLU A 50 8.30 -12.08 15.34
N LYS A 51 9.20 -11.50 16.14
CA LYS A 51 9.50 -10.06 16.08
C LYS A 51 9.96 -9.68 14.67
N ALA A 52 9.28 -8.70 14.05
CA ALA A 52 9.65 -8.17 12.75
C ALA A 52 10.59 -6.98 12.92
N ALA A 53 11.60 -6.87 12.07
CA ALA A 53 12.28 -5.58 11.93
C ALA A 53 11.29 -4.56 11.35
N LEU A 54 11.28 -3.36 11.92
CA LEU A 54 10.50 -2.24 11.39
C LEU A 54 11.02 -1.83 10.01
N SER A 55 10.12 -1.52 9.10
CA SER A 55 10.48 -0.77 7.89
C SER A 55 11.06 0.60 8.25
N PHE A 56 11.84 1.18 7.36
CA PHE A 56 12.43 2.51 7.56
C PHE A 56 11.37 3.59 7.89
N ALA A 57 10.20 3.53 7.23
CA ALA A 57 9.10 4.45 7.51
C ALA A 57 8.53 4.25 8.93
N GLN A 58 8.38 3.00 9.38
CA GLN A 58 7.93 2.69 10.74
C GLN A 58 8.96 3.12 11.80
N GLN A 59 10.26 2.91 11.56
CA GLN A 59 11.32 3.37 12.47
C GLN A 59 11.28 4.89 12.64
N ARG A 60 11.13 5.63 11.54
CA ARG A 60 11.02 7.09 11.56
C ARG A 60 9.81 7.56 12.37
N LEU A 61 8.63 6.98 12.12
CA LEU A 61 7.42 7.35 12.87
C LEU A 61 7.53 6.98 14.35
N TRP A 62 8.10 5.82 14.67
CA TRP A 62 8.35 5.43 16.05
C TRP A 62 9.29 6.42 16.76
N PHE A 63 10.39 6.81 16.12
CA PHE A 63 11.31 7.82 16.66
C PHE A 63 10.61 9.16 16.92
N LEU A 64 9.80 9.64 15.98
CA LEU A 64 9.04 10.88 16.13
C LEU A 64 8.02 10.81 17.28
N GLN A 65 7.34 9.67 17.44
CA GLN A 65 6.44 9.44 18.57
C GLN A 65 7.17 9.44 19.92
N GLN A 66 8.40 8.93 19.99
CA GLN A 66 9.19 8.96 21.23
C GLN A 66 9.69 10.37 21.58
N LEU A 67 9.89 11.24 20.58
CA LEU A 67 10.32 12.62 20.81
C LEU A 67 9.19 13.49 21.38
N GLU A 68 7.95 13.26 20.95
CA GLU A 68 6.76 13.97 21.40
C GLU A 68 5.62 12.98 21.68
N THR A 69 5.65 12.32 22.84
CA THR A 69 4.73 11.20 23.16
C THR A 69 3.25 11.57 23.19
N GLU A 70 2.93 12.83 23.47
CA GLU A 70 1.54 13.33 23.53
C GLU A 70 1.04 13.90 22.19
N SER A 71 1.90 13.93 21.16
CA SER A 71 1.57 14.55 19.88
C SER A 71 0.61 13.67 19.06
N PRO A 72 -0.55 14.19 18.61
CA PRO A 72 -1.47 13.45 17.76
C PRO A 72 -1.13 13.59 16.26
N ALA A 73 0.01 14.21 15.91
CA ALA A 73 0.32 14.66 14.55
C ALA A 73 0.29 13.55 13.48
N TYR A 74 0.47 12.29 13.88
CA TYR A 74 0.50 11.14 12.96
C TYR A 74 -0.78 10.28 13.02
N ASN A 75 -1.83 10.74 13.70
CA ASN A 75 -3.14 10.09 13.68
C ASN A 75 -3.88 10.39 12.37
N VAL A 76 -4.35 9.34 11.70
CA VAL A 76 -5.22 9.46 10.53
C VAL A 76 -6.66 9.13 10.93
N TYR A 77 -7.58 10.05 10.67
CA TYR A 77 -9.00 9.90 11.01
C TYR A 77 -9.87 9.97 9.76
N GLY A 78 -11.01 9.29 9.83
CA GLY A 78 -12.06 9.32 8.82
C GLY A 78 -13.40 9.05 9.45
N ALA A 79 -14.47 9.61 8.89
CA ALA A 79 -15.83 9.41 9.36
C ALA A 79 -16.75 9.05 8.18
N VAL A 80 -17.69 8.15 8.42
CA VAL A 80 -18.67 7.72 7.41
C VAL A 80 -20.07 7.96 7.97
N LYS A 81 -20.92 8.63 7.17
CA LYS A 81 -22.33 8.83 7.50
C LYS A 81 -23.17 7.71 6.90
N LEU A 82 -23.74 6.88 7.75
CA LEU A 82 -24.69 5.84 7.35
C LEU A 82 -26.12 6.38 7.40
N LYS A 83 -26.96 6.01 6.44
CA LYS A 83 -28.39 6.37 6.39
C LYS A 83 -29.23 5.10 6.38
N GLY A 84 -30.28 5.06 7.18
CA GLY A 84 -31.18 3.90 7.29
C GLY A 84 -31.04 3.16 8.62
N ARG A 85 -31.63 1.96 8.71
CA ARG A 85 -31.53 1.10 9.90
C ARG A 85 -30.15 0.46 9.96
N LEU A 86 -29.42 0.69 11.04
CA LEU A 86 -28.12 0.08 11.28
C LEU A 86 -28.32 -1.25 12.02
N ASN A 87 -27.75 -2.35 11.49
CA ASN A 87 -27.58 -3.58 12.25
C ASN A 87 -26.23 -3.51 12.99
N GLU A 88 -26.28 -3.19 14.27
CA GLU A 88 -25.09 -3.00 15.11
C GLU A 88 -24.29 -4.29 15.32
N GLU A 89 -24.98 -5.43 15.42
CA GLU A 89 -24.33 -6.73 15.61
C GLU A 89 -23.54 -7.14 14.38
N ALA A 90 -24.13 -6.97 13.20
CA ALA A 90 -23.44 -7.21 11.93
C ALA A 90 -22.26 -6.26 11.73
N LEU A 91 -22.40 -4.98 12.08
CA LEU A 91 -21.30 -4.01 12.02
C LEU A 91 -20.16 -4.43 12.96
N ARG A 92 -20.48 -4.77 14.21
CA ARG A 92 -19.51 -5.23 15.20
C ARG A 92 -18.79 -6.51 14.74
N GLY A 93 -19.53 -7.47 14.18
CA GLY A 93 -18.97 -8.68 13.61
C GLY A 93 -18.01 -8.39 12.45
N SER A 94 -18.40 -7.50 11.55
CA SER A 94 -17.59 -7.09 10.40
C SER A 94 -16.28 -6.41 10.83
N LEU A 95 -16.33 -5.50 11.82
CA LEU A 95 -15.13 -4.85 12.36
C LEU A 95 -14.18 -5.85 13.04
N LYS A 96 -14.72 -6.80 13.81
CA LYS A 96 -13.93 -7.89 14.41
C LYS A 96 -13.23 -8.72 13.35
N GLU A 97 -13.91 -9.04 12.26
CA GLU A 97 -13.35 -9.83 11.17
C GLU A 97 -12.26 -9.08 10.40
N ILE A 98 -12.41 -7.78 10.19
CA ILE A 98 -11.36 -6.92 9.63
C ILE A 98 -10.10 -6.97 10.53
N VAL A 99 -10.25 -6.78 11.84
CA VAL A 99 -9.11 -6.87 12.78
C VAL A 99 -8.49 -8.27 12.79
N ARG A 100 -9.29 -9.33 12.72
CA ARG A 100 -8.81 -10.72 12.65
C ARG A 100 -7.97 -10.95 11.39
N ARG A 101 -8.50 -10.54 10.22
CA ARG A 101 -7.89 -10.72 8.90
C ARG A 101 -6.61 -9.90 8.72
N HIS A 102 -6.57 -8.67 9.22
CA HIS A 102 -5.43 -7.76 9.00
C HIS A 102 -4.45 -7.76 10.18
N GLU A 103 -3.29 -8.37 9.99
CA GLU A 103 -2.26 -8.44 11.02
C GLU A 103 -1.79 -7.07 11.53
N THR A 104 -1.69 -6.08 10.64
CA THR A 104 -1.26 -4.71 10.98
C THR A 104 -2.14 -4.04 12.04
N LEU A 105 -3.41 -4.43 12.18
CA LEU A 105 -4.33 -3.90 13.19
C LEU A 105 -4.16 -4.55 14.57
N ARG A 106 -3.30 -5.57 14.66
CA ARG A 106 -2.99 -6.34 15.87
C ARG A 106 -1.50 -6.28 16.24
N THR A 107 -0.71 -5.49 15.50
CA THR A 107 0.71 -5.31 15.74
C THR A 107 0.95 -4.43 16.97
N ARG A 108 1.96 -4.79 17.76
CA ARG A 108 2.45 -4.01 18.91
C ARG A 108 3.94 -3.71 18.69
N PHE A 109 4.36 -2.53 19.12
CA PHE A 109 5.74 -2.04 19.00
C PHE A 109 6.41 -1.97 20.37
#